data_AF-A0A154BLF1-F1
#
_entry.id   AF-A0A154BLF1-F1
#
_cell.length_a   1.000
_cell.length_b   1.000
_cell.length_c   1.000
_cell.angle_alpha   90.00
_cell.angle_beta   90.00
_cell.angle_gamma   90.00
#
_symmetry.space_group_name_H-M   'P 1'
#
loop_
_entity.id
_entity.type
_entity.pdbx_description
1 polymer ?
#
loop_
_entity_poly.entity_id
_entity_poly.type
_entity_poly.pdbx_seq_one_letter_code
_entity_poly.pdbx_strand_id
1 'polypeptide(L)'
;MCNTYNEFGRRIASLRKEKGYTQEKISSMLNVTPQAISKWEQGNALPDTLLLPLLSKLLNVSIDYLLTGESSVGKAGPYDGEYQKEAFYWGIQPSELAEQIVDILQGDTANKRLLDVGSGEGRDAIYFAKCGFQVDALEISTPGIEKIKQYSQLSGYSVNILHADMIGYEMSEDYDVLYSHGSLQFLPLEQRRKHFDKYKQRTKLGGLNAHLIFVEKPFVKMAPDWEKNEFFYQSGDLARYYHDWEILRCEESIIDCNSAGVPHRHAVNRIIARKINATRDGF
;
A
#
# COMPACT_ATOMS: atom_id res chain seq x y z
N MET A 1 35.49 -6.98 9.32
CA MET A 1 34.28 -7.19 10.14
C MET A 1 33.81 -5.90 10.85
N CYS A 2 33.72 -4.73 10.18
CA CYS A 2 33.55 -3.45 10.91
C CYS A 2 32.65 -2.37 10.25
N ASN A 3 31.76 -2.72 9.32
CA ASN A 3 30.86 -1.73 8.71
C ASN A 3 29.43 -1.78 9.27
N THR A 4 28.88 -2.98 9.45
CA THR A 4 27.46 -3.20 9.81
C THR A 4 27.09 -2.72 11.22
N TYR A 5 27.94 -2.90 12.24
CA TYR A 5 27.64 -2.47 13.61
C TYR A 5 27.63 -0.94 13.77
N ASN A 6 28.55 -0.26 13.07
CA ASN A 6 28.61 1.20 13.05
C ASN A 6 27.38 1.79 12.36
N GLU A 7 26.91 1.17 11.29
CA GLU A 7 25.72 1.59 10.57
C GLU A 7 24.44 1.39 11.40
N PHE A 8 24.29 0.24 12.08
CA PHE A 8 23.19 -0.02 13.01
C PHE A 8 23.08 1.08 14.09
N GLY A 9 24.20 1.36 14.76
CA GLY A 9 24.28 2.38 15.81
C GLY A 9 23.90 3.78 15.34
N ARG A 10 24.43 4.18 14.17
CA ARG A 10 24.12 5.48 13.55
C ARG A 10 22.64 5.64 13.24
N ARG A 11 21.94 4.58 12.80
CA ARG A 11 20.49 4.62 12.53
C ARG A 11 19.69 4.87 13.79
N ILE A 12 20.00 4.15 14.88
CA ILE A 12 19.36 4.39 16.18
C ILE A 12 19.56 5.85 16.60
N ALA A 13 20.78 6.36 16.50
CA ALA A 13 21.09 7.75 16.85
C ALA A 13 20.29 8.77 16.02
N SER A 14 20.16 8.52 14.71
CA SER A 14 19.41 9.38 13.78
C SER A 14 17.91 9.37 14.10
N LEU A 15 17.30 8.19 14.15
CA LEU A 15 15.86 8.02 14.42
C LEU A 15 15.46 8.57 15.79
N ARG A 16 16.31 8.37 16.79
CA ARG A 16 16.10 8.92 18.13
C ARG A 16 16.05 10.46 18.09
N LYS A 17 16.99 11.09 17.37
CA LYS A 17 17.05 12.55 17.23
C LYS A 17 15.85 13.10 16.47
N GLU A 18 15.41 12.42 15.41
CA GLU A 18 14.23 12.78 14.64
C GLU A 18 12.95 12.79 15.50
N LYS A 19 12.82 11.82 16.42
CA LYS A 19 11.72 11.77 17.39
C LYS A 19 11.89 12.73 18.58
N GLY A 20 12.95 13.54 18.62
CA GLY A 20 13.24 14.47 19.71
C GLY A 20 13.63 13.80 21.03
N TYR A 21 14.08 12.55 21.02
CA TYR A 21 14.43 11.80 22.24
C TYR A 21 15.89 12.02 22.62
N THR A 22 16.17 12.17 23.92
CA THR A 22 17.53 12.08 24.47
C THR A 22 17.93 10.61 24.71
N GLN A 23 19.23 10.35 24.92
CA GLN A 23 19.68 8.98 25.26
C GLN A 23 19.06 8.52 26.59
N GLU A 24 18.85 9.44 27.53
CA GLU A 24 18.16 9.17 28.80
C GLU A 24 16.69 8.84 28.58
N LYS A 25 16.02 9.58 27.69
CA LYS A 25 14.59 9.38 27.41
C LYS A 25 14.33 8.01 26.80
N ILE A 26 15.13 7.63 25.79
CA ILE A 26 14.98 6.33 25.12
C ILE A 26 15.39 5.17 26.05
N SER A 27 16.42 5.36 26.89
CA SER A 27 16.89 4.31 27.79
C SER A 27 15.84 3.96 28.84
N SER A 28 15.16 4.97 29.40
CA SER A 28 14.03 4.76 30.32
C SER A 28 12.87 4.01 29.66
N MET A 29 12.56 4.28 28.40
CA MET A 29 11.48 3.61 27.67
C MET A 29 11.78 2.15 27.34
N LEU A 30 13.05 1.82 27.14
CA LEU A 30 13.52 0.46 26.83
C LEU A 30 13.96 -0.33 28.07
N ASN A 31 13.89 0.29 29.26
CA ASN A 31 14.38 -0.28 30.52
C ASN A 31 15.86 -0.70 30.47
N VAL A 32 16.70 0.15 29.90
CA VAL A 32 18.17 -0.01 29.82
C VAL A 32 18.88 1.24 30.33
N THR A 33 20.21 1.18 30.47
CA THR A 33 20.99 2.33 30.91
C THR A 33 21.30 3.29 29.75
N PRO A 34 21.41 4.62 29.98
CA PRO A 34 21.85 5.57 28.96
C PRO A 34 23.20 5.19 28.33
N GLN A 35 24.10 4.60 29.14
CA GLN A 35 25.39 4.10 28.68
C GLN A 35 25.25 2.96 27.68
N ALA A 36 24.23 2.10 27.80
CA ALA A 36 23.95 1.05 26.81
C ALA A 36 23.56 1.67 25.45
N ILE A 37 22.67 2.67 25.45
CA ILE A 37 22.28 3.41 24.24
C ILE A 37 23.51 4.05 23.59
N SER A 38 24.34 4.74 24.38
CA SER A 38 25.56 5.39 23.89
C SER A 38 26.52 4.40 23.24
N LYS A 39 26.69 3.21 23.84
CA LYS A 39 27.50 2.13 23.25
C LYS A 39 26.93 1.61 21.93
N TRP A 40 25.59 1.46 21.84
CA TRP A 40 24.95 1.06 20.58
C TRP A 40 25.16 2.10 19.49
N GLU A 41 24.93 3.37 19.80
CA GLU A 41 25.04 4.47 18.83
C GLU A 41 26.46 4.68 18.30
N GLN A 42 27.48 4.35 19.11
CA GLN A 42 28.88 4.41 18.73
C GLN A 42 29.39 3.13 18.03
N GLY A 43 28.53 2.10 17.87
CA GLY A 43 28.91 0.81 17.28
C GLY A 43 29.78 -0.07 18.20
N ASN A 44 29.87 0.28 19.49
CA ASN A 44 30.69 -0.43 20.49
C ASN A 44 29.98 -1.65 21.09
N ALA A 45 28.67 -1.77 20.91
CA ALA A 45 27.86 -2.92 21.31
C ALA A 45 26.58 -3.00 20.46
N LEU A 46 25.89 -4.13 20.49
CA LEU A 46 24.54 -4.28 19.96
C LEU A 46 23.52 -4.42 21.11
N PRO A 47 22.26 -4.04 20.88
CA PRO A 47 21.17 -4.39 21.78
C PRO A 47 20.95 -5.90 21.77
N ASP A 48 20.40 -6.41 22.87
CA ASP A 48 19.88 -7.78 22.90
C ASP A 48 18.82 -7.93 21.79
N THR A 49 18.82 -9.09 21.13
CA THR A 49 17.78 -9.51 20.19
C THR A 49 16.35 -9.26 20.70
N LEU A 50 16.10 -9.43 22.00
CA LEU A 50 14.80 -9.18 22.63
C LEU A 50 14.40 -7.70 22.66
N LEU A 51 15.35 -6.78 22.53
CA LEU A 51 15.10 -5.34 22.49
C LEU A 51 14.81 -4.84 21.07
N LEU A 52 15.09 -5.63 20.03
CA LEU A 52 14.84 -5.24 18.64
C LEU A 52 13.36 -4.94 18.33
N PRO A 53 12.37 -5.75 18.77
CA PRO A 53 10.96 -5.42 18.57
C PRO A 53 10.53 -4.14 19.31
N LEU A 54 11.09 -3.90 20.50
CA LEU A 54 10.81 -2.70 21.28
C LEU A 54 11.40 -1.45 20.62
N LEU A 55 12.64 -1.54 20.13
CA LEU A 55 13.29 -0.49 19.34
C LEU A 55 12.52 -0.18 18.06
N SER A 56 12.12 -1.22 17.31
CA SER A 56 11.30 -1.11 16.10
C SER A 56 9.99 -0.35 16.37
N LYS A 57 9.26 -0.73 17.43
CA LYS A 57 8.03 -0.06 17.83
C LYS A 57 8.26 1.38 18.30
N LEU A 58 9.30 1.61 19.10
CA LEU A 58 9.61 2.92 19.68
C LEU A 58 10.06 3.94 18.63
N LEU A 59 10.86 3.49 17.66
CA LEU A 59 11.38 4.32 16.58
C LEU A 59 10.46 4.34 15.35
N ASN A 60 9.40 3.53 15.35
CA ASN A 60 8.41 3.39 14.29
C ASN A 60 9.02 3.00 12.93
N VAL A 61 9.88 1.96 12.95
CA VAL A 61 10.55 1.39 11.77
C VAL A 61 10.58 -0.13 11.87
N SER A 62 10.79 -0.86 10.76
CA SER A 62 10.95 -2.32 10.81
C SER A 62 12.27 -2.73 11.48
N ILE A 63 12.31 -3.95 12.03
CA ILE A 63 13.57 -4.55 12.52
C ILE A 63 14.57 -4.68 11.38
N ASP A 64 14.11 -5.04 10.18
CA ASP A 64 14.97 -5.15 8.99
C ASP A 64 15.65 -3.82 8.65
N TYR A 65 14.94 -2.69 8.73
CA TYR A 65 15.54 -1.38 8.49
C TYR A 65 16.64 -1.04 9.51
N LEU A 66 16.37 -1.36 10.78
CA LEU A 66 17.34 -1.16 11.86
C LEU A 66 18.62 -1.96 11.58
N LEU A 67 18.48 -3.23 11.19
CA LEU A 67 19.60 -4.15 10.99
C LEU A 67 20.37 -3.93 9.68
N THR A 68 19.68 -3.66 8.58
CA THR A 68 20.27 -3.84 7.25
C THR A 68 20.64 -2.55 6.54
N GLY A 69 19.83 -1.50 6.59
CA GLY A 69 19.82 -0.58 5.45
C GLY A 69 18.45 -0.29 5.00
N GLU A 70 17.76 -1.40 4.86
CA GLU A 70 16.74 -1.55 3.87
C GLU A 70 15.44 -1.44 4.61
N SER A 71 14.81 -0.30 4.44
CA SER A 71 13.43 -0.19 4.83
C SER A 71 12.59 -0.87 3.76
N SER A 72 11.56 -1.58 4.19
CA SER A 72 10.37 -1.74 3.37
C SER A 72 9.58 -0.43 3.27
N VAL A 73 9.91 0.56 4.12
CA VAL A 73 9.31 1.91 4.17
C VAL A 73 10.37 2.96 3.83
N GLY A 74 10.48 3.34 2.56
CA GLY A 74 11.47 4.32 2.08
C GLY A 74 12.50 3.79 1.08
N LYS A 75 12.30 2.59 0.53
CA LYS A 75 12.73 2.38 -0.86
C LYS A 75 11.97 3.37 -1.71
N ALA A 76 12.67 3.98 -2.68
CA ALA A 76 12.00 4.57 -3.84
C ALA A 76 10.87 3.60 -4.24
N GLY A 77 9.64 4.09 -4.37
CA GLY A 77 8.56 3.25 -4.88
C GLY A 77 9.07 2.52 -6.14
N PRO A 78 8.62 1.30 -6.41
CA PRO A 78 9.17 0.49 -7.51
C PRO A 78 9.13 1.23 -8.86
N TYR A 79 8.23 2.21 -8.98
CA TYR A 79 8.04 3.04 -10.16
C TYR A 79 8.57 4.48 -10.03
N ASP A 80 9.29 4.85 -8.97
CA ASP A 80 9.74 6.22 -8.73
C ASP A 80 10.56 6.78 -9.90
N GLY A 81 11.45 5.98 -10.47
CA GLY A 81 12.25 6.39 -11.64
C GLY A 81 11.40 6.62 -12.88
N GLU A 82 10.28 5.92 -13.03
CA GLU A 82 9.31 6.14 -14.10
C GLU A 82 8.47 7.40 -13.82
N TYR A 83 8.01 7.60 -12.59
CA TYR A 83 7.20 8.75 -12.18
C TYR A 83 7.97 10.07 -12.20
N GLN A 84 9.30 10.04 -12.12
CA GLN A 84 10.15 11.22 -12.30
C GLN A 84 10.20 11.73 -13.75
N LYS A 85 9.85 10.90 -14.73
CA LYS A 85 9.83 11.30 -16.15
C LYS A 85 8.66 12.25 -16.41
N GLU A 86 8.74 13.02 -17.50
CA GLU A 86 7.69 14.00 -17.83
C GLU A 86 6.34 13.35 -18.17
N ALA A 87 6.37 12.27 -18.96
CA ALA A 87 5.17 11.54 -19.37
C ALA A 87 4.54 10.76 -18.20
N PHE A 88 3.22 10.53 -18.27
CA PHE A 88 2.54 9.61 -17.36
C PHE A 88 2.81 8.18 -17.80
N TYR A 89 3.49 7.40 -16.97
CA TYR A 89 3.91 6.04 -17.29
C TYR A 89 2.71 5.10 -17.50
N TRP A 90 1.69 5.19 -16.64
CA TRP A 90 0.46 4.40 -16.74
C TRP A 90 -0.64 5.04 -17.58
N GLY A 91 -0.35 6.20 -18.19
CA GLY A 91 -1.32 7.02 -18.90
C GLY A 91 -2.32 7.71 -17.98
N ILE A 92 -3.27 8.41 -18.61
CA ILE A 92 -4.29 9.23 -17.91
C ILE A 92 -5.72 8.73 -18.09
N GLN A 93 -5.90 7.67 -18.88
CA GLN A 93 -7.20 7.04 -19.09
C GLN A 93 -7.53 6.14 -17.89
N PRO A 94 -8.79 6.11 -17.46
CA PRO A 94 -9.20 5.23 -16.37
C PRO A 94 -9.06 3.77 -16.76
N SER A 95 -8.90 2.91 -15.76
CA SER A 95 -9.02 1.47 -15.95
C SER A 95 -10.48 1.04 -16.13
N GLU A 96 -10.69 -0.07 -16.82
CA GLU A 96 -12.02 -0.70 -16.98
C GLU A 96 -12.66 -0.99 -15.61
N LEU A 97 -11.87 -1.34 -14.59
CA LEU A 97 -12.37 -1.60 -13.24
C LEU A 97 -12.93 -0.32 -12.59
N ALA A 98 -12.27 0.82 -12.79
CA ALA A 98 -12.75 2.10 -12.28
C ALA A 98 -14.06 2.52 -12.94
N GLU A 99 -14.17 2.36 -14.27
CA GLU A 99 -15.41 2.65 -15.01
C GLU A 99 -16.58 1.78 -14.53
N GLN A 100 -16.36 0.47 -14.32
CA GLN A 100 -17.39 -0.45 -13.82
C GLN A 100 -17.95 -0.04 -12.46
N ILE A 101 -17.13 0.54 -11.58
CA ILE A 101 -17.60 1.02 -10.27
C ILE A 101 -18.61 2.16 -10.44
N VAL A 102 -18.29 3.12 -11.32
CA VAL A 102 -19.17 4.25 -11.63
C VAL A 102 -20.47 3.75 -12.27
N ASP A 103 -20.38 2.78 -13.18
CA ASP A 103 -21.55 2.17 -13.83
C ASP A 103 -22.46 1.44 -12.83
N ILE A 104 -21.88 0.65 -11.91
CA ILE A 104 -22.62 -0.06 -10.86
C ILE A 104 -23.36 0.93 -9.95
N LEU A 105 -22.74 2.08 -9.67
CA LEU A 105 -23.33 3.13 -8.86
C LEU A 105 -24.28 4.03 -9.65
N GLN A 106 -24.39 3.85 -10.97
CA GLN A 106 -25.34 4.56 -11.85
C GLN A 106 -25.29 6.09 -11.72
N GLY A 107 -24.09 6.64 -11.46
CA GLY A 107 -23.91 8.07 -11.23
C GLY A 107 -24.34 8.59 -9.86
N ASP A 108 -24.83 7.73 -8.95
CA ASP A 108 -24.92 8.04 -7.51
C ASP A 108 -23.52 7.99 -6.91
N THR A 109 -22.74 9.03 -7.15
CA THR A 109 -21.34 9.16 -6.71
C THR A 109 -21.13 10.41 -5.86
N ALA A 110 -22.07 11.37 -5.95
CA ALA A 110 -22.05 12.60 -5.17
C ALA A 110 -22.04 12.30 -3.67
N ASN A 111 -21.11 12.92 -2.94
CA ASN A 111 -20.90 12.73 -1.50
C ASN A 111 -20.45 11.33 -1.07
N LYS A 112 -20.15 10.41 -2.00
CA LYS A 112 -19.54 9.13 -1.67
C LYS A 112 -18.03 9.30 -1.52
N ARG A 113 -17.48 8.66 -0.51
CA ARG A 113 -16.05 8.72 -0.18
C ARG A 113 -15.35 7.48 -0.68
N LEU A 114 -14.25 7.65 -1.40
CA LEU A 114 -13.49 6.57 -2.04
C LEU A 114 -12.04 6.62 -1.58
N LEU A 115 -11.48 5.46 -1.20
CA LEU A 115 -10.03 5.31 -1.01
C LEU A 115 -9.44 4.58 -2.21
N ASP A 116 -8.49 5.20 -2.89
CA ASP A 116 -7.65 4.57 -3.91
C ASP A 116 -6.32 4.16 -3.26
N VAL A 117 -6.08 2.86 -3.12
CA VAL A 117 -4.90 2.30 -2.44
C VAL A 117 -3.79 2.02 -3.45
N GLY A 118 -2.68 2.73 -3.29
CA GLY A 118 -1.55 2.70 -4.20
C GLY A 118 -1.92 3.40 -5.49
N SER A 119 -2.27 4.69 -5.39
CA SER A 119 -2.85 5.48 -6.49
C SER A 119 -1.86 5.76 -7.63
N GLY A 120 -0.56 5.53 -7.42
CA GLY A 120 0.50 5.76 -8.40
C GLY A 120 0.51 7.21 -8.87
N GLU A 121 0.29 7.41 -10.17
CA GLU A 121 0.23 8.75 -10.79
C GLU A 121 -1.17 9.39 -10.77
N GLY A 122 -2.16 8.71 -10.16
CA GLY A 122 -3.51 9.23 -9.94
C GLY A 122 -4.49 9.03 -11.09
N ARG A 123 -4.22 8.13 -12.05
CA ARG A 123 -5.10 7.96 -13.22
C ARG A 123 -6.56 7.68 -12.83
N ASP A 124 -6.76 6.75 -11.89
CA ASP A 124 -8.07 6.29 -11.43
C ASP A 124 -8.60 7.22 -10.33
N ALA A 125 -7.76 7.61 -9.35
CA ALA A 125 -8.11 8.61 -8.34
C ALA A 125 -8.71 9.90 -8.94
N ILE A 126 -8.08 10.47 -9.96
CA ILE A 126 -8.54 11.70 -10.62
C ILE A 126 -9.80 11.44 -11.46
N TYR A 127 -9.92 10.25 -12.06
CA TYR A 127 -11.16 9.84 -12.72
C TYR A 127 -12.34 9.78 -11.75
N PHE A 128 -12.17 9.16 -10.57
CA PHE A 128 -13.22 9.14 -9.56
C PHE A 128 -13.57 10.55 -9.07
N ALA A 129 -12.59 11.44 -8.91
CA ALA A 129 -12.87 12.84 -8.57
C ALA A 129 -13.70 13.54 -9.66
N LYS A 130 -13.39 13.30 -10.95
CA LYS A 130 -14.21 13.78 -12.09
C LYS A 130 -15.64 13.27 -12.05
N CYS A 131 -15.82 12.03 -11.60
CA CYS A 131 -17.13 11.42 -11.41
C CYS A 131 -17.85 11.88 -10.15
N GLY A 132 -17.28 12.77 -9.32
CA GLY A 132 -17.95 13.39 -8.17
C GLY A 132 -17.70 12.73 -6.81
N PHE A 133 -16.79 11.77 -6.72
CA PHE A 133 -16.37 11.20 -5.44
C PHE A 133 -15.52 12.16 -4.62
N GLN A 134 -15.59 12.02 -3.29
CA GLN A 134 -14.56 12.54 -2.38
C GLN A 134 -13.44 11.50 -2.28
N VAL A 135 -12.34 11.75 -2.99
CA VAL A 135 -11.27 10.75 -3.16
C VAL A 135 -10.12 11.02 -2.20
N ASP A 136 -9.76 9.98 -1.46
CA ASP A 136 -8.48 9.85 -0.78
C ASP A 136 -7.55 8.97 -1.64
N ALA A 137 -6.44 9.55 -2.09
CA ALA A 137 -5.43 8.88 -2.89
C ALA A 137 -4.23 8.50 -2.00
N LEU A 138 -4.11 7.22 -1.64
CA LEU A 138 -3.04 6.71 -0.79
C LEU A 138 -1.85 6.29 -1.65
N GLU A 139 -0.72 6.96 -1.46
CA GLU A 139 0.49 6.71 -2.23
C GLU A 139 1.74 6.82 -1.34
N ILE A 140 2.69 5.91 -1.54
CA ILE A 140 3.96 5.88 -0.79
C ILE A 140 5.06 6.65 -1.53
N SER A 141 4.97 6.72 -2.86
CA SER A 141 5.92 7.36 -3.76
C SER A 141 5.77 8.89 -3.74
N THR A 142 6.83 9.58 -3.35
CA THR A 142 6.89 11.05 -3.50
C THR A 142 6.77 11.51 -4.96
N PRO A 143 7.49 10.95 -5.96
CA PRO A 143 7.28 11.35 -7.35
C PRO A 143 5.88 10.97 -7.89
N GLY A 144 5.29 9.86 -7.45
CA GLY A 144 3.89 9.54 -7.76
C GLY A 144 2.92 10.59 -7.22
N ILE A 145 3.13 11.07 -5.99
CA ILE A 145 2.38 12.18 -5.40
C ILE A 145 2.51 13.47 -6.22
N GLU A 146 3.71 13.80 -6.69
CA GLU A 146 3.90 14.97 -7.56
C GLU A 146 3.16 14.81 -8.90
N LYS A 147 3.10 13.60 -9.45
CA LYS A 147 2.27 13.28 -10.62
C LYS A 147 0.77 13.46 -10.35
N ILE A 148 0.27 13.03 -9.19
CA ILE A 148 -1.13 13.25 -8.80
C ILE A 148 -1.42 14.75 -8.74
N LYS A 149 -0.53 15.55 -8.15
CA LYS A 149 -0.67 17.02 -8.10
C LYS A 149 -0.67 17.64 -9.50
N GLN A 150 0.27 17.23 -10.36
CA GLN A 150 0.34 17.67 -11.75
C GLN A 150 -0.95 17.33 -12.50
N TYR A 151 -1.44 16.08 -12.39
CA TYR A 151 -2.68 15.69 -13.05
C TYR A 151 -3.90 16.42 -12.48
N SER A 152 -3.91 16.69 -11.17
CA SER A 152 -4.95 17.51 -10.55
C SER A 152 -5.01 18.91 -11.15
N GLN A 153 -3.85 19.56 -11.32
CA GLN A 153 -3.76 20.88 -11.95
C GLN A 153 -4.22 20.86 -13.42
N LEU A 154 -3.81 19.85 -14.19
CA LEU A 154 -4.16 19.73 -15.60
C LEU A 154 -5.64 19.43 -15.83
N SER A 155 -6.26 18.65 -14.94
CA SER A 155 -7.65 18.23 -15.07
C SER A 155 -8.66 19.20 -14.44
N GLY A 156 -8.22 20.03 -13.49
CA GLY A 156 -9.09 20.89 -12.69
C GLY A 156 -9.82 20.17 -11.55
N TYR A 157 -9.49 18.90 -11.28
CA TYR A 157 -10.07 18.10 -10.21
C TYR A 157 -8.98 17.73 -9.20
N SER A 158 -9.26 17.90 -7.91
CA SER A 158 -8.33 17.57 -6.85
C SER A 158 -8.77 16.32 -6.08
N VAL A 159 -7.79 15.66 -5.48
CA VAL A 159 -7.98 14.56 -4.53
C VAL A 159 -7.26 14.91 -3.22
N ASN A 160 -7.68 14.28 -2.13
CA ASN A 160 -6.95 14.32 -0.88
C ASN A 160 -5.80 13.31 -0.92
N ILE A 161 -4.56 13.79 -0.96
CA ILE A 161 -3.38 12.93 -1.08
C ILE A 161 -2.94 12.48 0.32
N LEU A 162 -2.86 11.16 0.51
CA LEU A 162 -2.37 10.53 1.72
C LEU A 162 -0.99 9.91 1.45
N HIS A 163 0.06 10.57 1.94
CA HIS A 163 1.42 10.06 1.81
C HIS A 163 1.72 9.04 2.92
N ALA A 164 1.54 7.75 2.63
CA ALA A 164 1.79 6.67 3.58
C ALA A 164 1.96 5.31 2.91
N ASP A 165 2.62 4.39 3.61
CA ASP A 165 2.67 2.97 3.25
C ASP A 165 1.34 2.29 3.58
N MET A 166 0.72 1.64 2.59
CA MET A 166 -0.53 0.92 2.79
C MET A 166 -0.44 -0.18 3.86
N ILE A 167 0.71 -0.85 4.03
CA ILE A 167 0.86 -1.96 4.99
C ILE A 167 0.61 -1.46 6.42
N GLY A 168 1.09 -0.25 6.75
CA GLY A 168 0.95 0.36 8.06
C GLY A 168 -0.18 1.40 8.17
N TYR A 169 -0.83 1.75 7.07
CA TYR A 169 -1.79 2.86 7.04
C TYR A 169 -3.06 2.53 7.81
N GLU A 170 -3.38 3.33 8.84
CA GLU A 170 -4.61 3.23 9.63
C GLU A 170 -5.68 4.21 9.10
N MET A 171 -6.79 3.65 8.60
CA MET A 171 -7.93 4.43 8.14
C MET A 171 -8.69 5.03 9.33
N SER A 172 -8.85 6.35 9.34
CA SER A 172 -9.67 7.06 10.34
C SER A 172 -11.16 7.06 9.98
N GLU A 173 -11.47 7.04 8.68
CA GLU A 173 -12.84 7.15 8.15
C GLU A 173 -13.35 5.83 7.58
N ASP A 174 -14.68 5.75 7.42
CA ASP A 174 -15.33 4.70 6.65
C ASP A 174 -15.63 5.18 5.21
N TYR A 175 -15.51 4.26 4.25
CA TYR A 175 -15.59 4.54 2.82
C TYR A 175 -16.80 3.88 2.17
N ASP A 176 -17.36 4.55 1.17
CA ASP A 176 -18.38 3.97 0.28
C ASP A 176 -17.74 3.05 -0.75
N VAL A 177 -16.49 3.32 -1.14
CA VAL A 177 -15.69 2.48 -2.03
C VAL A 177 -14.25 2.37 -1.52
N LEU A 178 -13.73 1.15 -1.37
CA LEU A 178 -12.29 0.90 -1.30
C LEU A 178 -11.82 0.27 -2.59
N TYR A 179 -10.83 0.90 -3.22
CA TYR A 179 -10.33 0.55 -4.54
C TYR A 179 -8.83 0.30 -4.51
N SER A 180 -8.36 -0.69 -5.28
CA SER A 180 -6.95 -0.83 -5.60
C SER A 180 -6.77 -1.51 -6.95
N HIS A 181 -5.85 -0.99 -7.77
CA HIS A 181 -5.57 -1.56 -9.08
C HIS A 181 -4.09 -1.86 -9.26
N GLY A 182 -3.70 -3.12 -9.06
CA GLY A 182 -2.32 -3.55 -9.31
C GLY A 182 -1.31 -2.98 -8.31
N SER A 183 -1.75 -2.77 -7.06
CA SER A 183 -0.88 -2.36 -5.95
C SER A 183 -0.82 -3.41 -4.83
N LEU A 184 -1.85 -4.24 -4.65
CA LEU A 184 -1.90 -5.19 -3.53
C LEU A 184 -0.88 -6.35 -3.62
N GLN A 185 -0.16 -6.53 -4.74
CA GLN A 185 0.95 -7.48 -4.83
C GLN A 185 2.11 -7.12 -3.87
N PHE A 186 2.22 -5.88 -3.42
CA PHE A 186 3.21 -5.50 -2.40
C PHE A 186 2.76 -5.87 -0.97
N LEU A 187 1.56 -6.43 -0.76
CA LEU A 187 1.14 -6.94 0.54
C LEU A 187 1.75 -8.33 0.82
N PRO A 188 2.54 -8.47 1.89
CA PRO A 188 3.07 -9.77 2.31
C PRO A 188 1.96 -10.77 2.62
N LEU A 189 2.19 -12.05 2.33
CA LEU A 189 1.19 -13.13 2.43
C LEU A 189 0.55 -13.20 3.82
N GLU A 190 1.37 -13.06 4.87
CA GLU A 190 0.95 -13.13 6.26
C GLU A 190 0.07 -11.94 6.69
N GLN A 191 0.11 -10.82 5.95
CA GLN A 191 -0.64 -9.62 6.27
C GLN A 191 -1.97 -9.52 5.51
N ARG A 192 -2.12 -10.22 4.38
CA ARG A 192 -3.29 -10.12 3.48
C ARG A 192 -4.62 -10.28 4.20
N ARG A 193 -4.79 -11.34 5.01
CA ARG A 193 -6.06 -11.59 5.74
C ARG A 193 -6.43 -10.39 6.61
N LYS A 194 -5.51 -9.95 7.46
CA LYS A 194 -5.72 -8.80 8.35
C LYS A 194 -6.06 -7.53 7.55
N HIS A 195 -5.40 -7.37 6.40
CA HIS A 195 -5.60 -6.23 5.52
C HIS A 195 -6.99 -6.20 4.87
N PHE A 196 -7.42 -7.31 4.28
CA PHE A 196 -8.78 -7.42 3.71
C PHE A 196 -9.86 -7.36 4.78
N ASP A 197 -9.63 -7.91 5.98
CA ASP A 197 -10.56 -7.78 7.11
C ASP A 197 -10.72 -6.31 7.51
N LYS A 198 -9.62 -5.55 7.55
CA LYS A 198 -9.66 -4.10 7.81
C LYS A 198 -10.38 -3.33 6.70
N TYR A 199 -10.14 -3.67 5.43
CA TYR A 199 -10.89 -3.10 4.31
C TYR A 199 -12.39 -3.33 4.50
N LYS A 200 -12.79 -4.58 4.76
CA LYS A 200 -14.20 -4.92 5.00
C LYS A 200 -14.78 -4.18 6.20
N GLN A 201 -14.03 -3.99 7.28
CA GLN A 201 -14.47 -3.23 8.45
C GLN A 201 -14.73 -1.76 8.11
N ARG A 202 -13.84 -1.15 7.31
CA ARG A 202 -13.87 0.27 6.94
C ARG A 202 -14.74 0.60 5.73
N THR A 203 -15.36 -0.38 5.10
CA THR A 203 -16.39 -0.14 4.09
C THR A 203 -17.75 0.01 4.76
N LYS A 204 -18.51 1.03 4.38
CA LYS A 204 -19.89 1.23 4.82
C LYS A 204 -20.81 0.10 4.34
N LEU A 205 -21.92 -0.12 5.04
CA LEU A 205 -22.96 -1.04 4.57
C LEU A 205 -23.47 -0.61 3.19
N GLY A 206 -23.60 -1.55 2.25
CA GLY A 206 -23.92 -1.26 0.85
C GLY A 206 -22.76 -0.71 0.01
N GLY A 207 -21.62 -0.39 0.64
CA GLY A 207 -20.41 0.07 -0.04
C GLY A 207 -19.69 -1.06 -0.78
N LEU A 208 -18.75 -0.69 -1.63
CA LEU A 208 -18.02 -1.59 -2.53
C LEU A 208 -16.57 -1.73 -2.14
N ASN A 209 -16.02 -2.93 -2.32
CA ASN A 209 -14.59 -3.16 -2.41
C ASN A 209 -14.27 -3.70 -3.80
N ALA A 210 -13.33 -3.06 -4.50
CA ALA A 210 -12.98 -3.39 -5.87
C ALA A 210 -11.47 -3.46 -6.04
N HIS A 211 -10.97 -4.63 -6.46
CA HIS A 211 -9.53 -4.88 -6.51
C HIS A 211 -9.12 -5.58 -7.80
N LEU A 212 -7.99 -5.18 -8.37
CA LEU A 212 -7.23 -5.95 -9.34
C LEU A 212 -5.91 -6.42 -8.71
N ILE A 213 -5.65 -7.72 -8.76
CA ILE A 213 -4.44 -8.37 -8.27
C ILE A 213 -3.77 -9.22 -9.35
N PHE A 214 -2.48 -9.49 -9.18
CA PHE A 214 -1.71 -10.42 -10.01
C PHE A 214 -1.76 -11.83 -9.45
N VAL A 215 -2.11 -12.81 -10.28
CA VAL A 215 -2.29 -14.22 -9.90
C VAL A 215 -1.21 -15.08 -10.54
N GLU A 216 -0.62 -15.97 -9.77
CA GLU A 216 0.38 -16.92 -10.28
C GLU A 216 -0.27 -17.95 -11.19
N LYS A 217 0.29 -18.14 -12.39
CA LYS A 217 -0.08 -19.23 -13.30
C LYS A 217 1.19 -19.86 -13.87
N PRO A 218 1.34 -21.20 -13.83
CA PRO A 218 2.55 -21.87 -14.31
C PRO A 218 2.80 -21.69 -15.82
N PHE A 219 1.78 -21.29 -16.58
CA PHE A 219 1.85 -21.05 -18.04
C PHE A 219 2.00 -19.56 -18.41
N VAL A 220 2.04 -18.65 -17.43
CA VAL A 220 2.36 -17.23 -17.65
C VAL A 220 3.77 -16.99 -17.12
N LYS A 221 4.66 -16.50 -17.99
CA LYS A 221 6.04 -16.20 -17.58
C LYS A 221 6.02 -15.04 -16.59
N MET A 222 6.88 -15.12 -15.57
CA MET A 222 7.12 -14.02 -14.66
C MET A 222 7.59 -12.78 -15.44
N ALA A 223 7.07 -11.62 -15.05
CA ALA A 223 7.44 -10.36 -15.67
C ALA A 223 8.93 -10.05 -15.45
N PRO A 224 9.61 -9.40 -16.41
CA PRO A 224 11.04 -9.12 -16.32
C PRO A 224 11.39 -8.14 -15.20
N ASP A 225 10.43 -7.31 -14.81
CA ASP A 225 10.48 -6.29 -13.77
C ASP A 225 9.86 -6.74 -12.44
N TRP A 226 9.46 -8.02 -12.31
CA TRP A 226 8.90 -8.54 -11.07
C TRP A 226 9.95 -8.55 -9.94
N GLU A 227 9.69 -7.81 -8.86
CA GLU A 227 10.62 -7.66 -7.75
C GLU A 227 10.42 -8.69 -6.62
N LYS A 228 11.41 -8.82 -5.73
CA LYS A 228 11.38 -9.79 -4.61
C LYS A 228 10.32 -9.46 -3.55
N ASN A 229 9.89 -8.20 -3.49
CA ASN A 229 8.84 -7.67 -2.60
C ASN A 229 7.46 -7.68 -3.27
N GLU A 230 7.33 -8.28 -4.45
CA GLU A 230 6.05 -8.54 -5.10
C GLU A 230 5.64 -9.98 -4.92
N PHE A 231 4.40 -10.17 -4.48
CA PHE A 231 3.85 -11.44 -4.10
C PHE A 231 2.64 -11.76 -4.96
N PHE A 232 2.70 -12.87 -5.68
CA PHE A 232 1.52 -13.35 -6.40
C PHE A 232 0.41 -13.76 -5.44
N TYR A 233 -0.81 -13.68 -5.94
CA TYR A 233 -1.97 -14.32 -5.35
C TYR A 233 -2.25 -15.65 -6.03
N GLN A 234 -3.09 -16.47 -5.40
CA GLN A 234 -3.63 -17.67 -5.99
C GLN A 234 -5.05 -17.45 -6.51
N SER A 235 -5.44 -18.26 -7.48
CA SER A 235 -6.81 -18.23 -7.99
C SER A 235 -7.84 -18.46 -6.90
N GLY A 236 -8.84 -17.57 -6.87
CA GLY A 236 -9.91 -17.60 -5.86
C GLY A 236 -9.55 -16.93 -4.53
N ASP A 237 -8.34 -16.38 -4.35
CA ASP A 237 -7.99 -15.68 -3.11
C ASP A 237 -8.95 -14.51 -2.80
N LEU A 238 -9.25 -13.64 -3.77
CA LEU A 238 -10.20 -12.54 -3.56
C LEU A 238 -11.60 -13.06 -3.24
N ALA A 239 -12.09 -14.06 -3.98
CA ALA A 239 -13.38 -14.68 -3.70
C ALA A 239 -13.43 -15.27 -2.29
N ARG A 240 -12.32 -15.81 -1.78
CA ARG A 240 -12.21 -16.31 -0.41
C ARG A 240 -12.24 -15.17 0.62
N TYR A 241 -11.55 -14.06 0.39
CA TYR A 241 -11.58 -12.92 1.32
C TYR A 241 -12.98 -12.27 1.41
N TYR A 242 -13.71 -12.28 0.30
CA TYR A 242 -15.04 -11.69 0.16
C TYR A 242 -16.19 -12.72 0.11
N HIS A 243 -15.96 -13.95 0.61
CA HIS A 243 -16.94 -15.05 0.53
C HIS A 243 -18.27 -14.77 1.26
N ASP A 244 -18.27 -13.83 2.19
CA ASP A 244 -19.38 -13.38 3.03
C ASP A 244 -20.01 -12.06 2.54
N TRP A 245 -19.61 -11.57 1.38
CA TRP A 245 -20.15 -10.37 0.72
C TRP A 245 -20.88 -10.74 -0.57
N GLU A 246 -21.70 -9.84 -1.10
CA GLU A 246 -22.31 -10.00 -2.41
C GLU A 246 -21.24 -9.74 -3.49
N ILE A 247 -20.79 -10.78 -4.19
CA ILE A 247 -19.82 -10.65 -5.29
C ILE A 247 -20.58 -10.26 -6.57
N LEU A 248 -20.42 -9.01 -6.99
CA LEU A 248 -21.06 -8.47 -8.20
C LEU A 248 -20.29 -8.87 -9.46
N ARG A 249 -18.96 -8.91 -9.37
CA ARG A 249 -18.07 -9.38 -10.43
C ARG A 249 -16.86 -10.07 -9.81
N CYS A 250 -16.44 -11.18 -10.39
CA CYS A 250 -15.16 -11.83 -10.08
C CYS A 250 -14.69 -12.57 -11.32
N GLU A 251 -13.55 -12.14 -11.88
CA GLU A 251 -13.05 -12.69 -13.14
C GLU A 251 -11.54 -12.80 -13.13
N GLU A 252 -11.02 -13.79 -13.84
CA GLU A 252 -9.60 -13.90 -14.14
C GLU A 252 -9.38 -13.73 -15.64
N SER A 253 -8.35 -12.97 -16.01
CA SER A 253 -7.95 -12.83 -17.40
C SER A 253 -6.44 -12.71 -17.54
N ILE A 254 -5.94 -12.91 -18.76
CA ILE A 254 -4.56 -12.62 -19.12
C ILE A 254 -4.56 -11.28 -19.83
N ILE A 255 -3.72 -10.35 -19.36
CA ILE A 255 -3.56 -9.03 -19.96
C ILE A 255 -2.15 -8.86 -20.52
N ASP A 256 -2.05 -8.11 -21.61
CA ASP A 256 -0.77 -7.66 -22.14
C ASP A 256 -0.26 -6.47 -21.33
N CYS A 257 1.04 -6.45 -21.07
CA CYS A 257 1.74 -5.39 -20.34
C CYS A 257 3.04 -5.05 -21.06
N ASN A 258 3.42 -3.78 -21.00
CA ASN A 258 4.69 -3.30 -21.54
C ASN A 258 5.47 -2.50 -20.49
N SER A 259 5.28 -2.83 -19.21
CA SER A 259 6.11 -2.24 -18.17
C SER A 259 7.59 -2.60 -18.39
N ALA A 260 8.48 -1.72 -17.94
CA ALA A 260 9.92 -1.76 -18.21
C ALA A 260 10.30 -1.77 -19.72
N GLY A 261 9.37 -1.43 -20.60
CA GLY A 261 9.59 -1.38 -22.05
C GLY A 261 9.74 -2.74 -22.72
N VAL A 262 9.38 -3.83 -22.02
CA VAL A 262 9.44 -5.21 -22.54
C VAL A 262 8.02 -5.77 -22.59
N PRO A 263 7.49 -6.15 -23.78
CA PRO A 263 6.17 -6.77 -23.86
C PRO A 263 6.13 -8.11 -23.13
N HIS A 264 5.20 -8.25 -22.20
CA HIS A 264 4.93 -9.48 -21.47
C HIS A 264 3.45 -9.58 -21.11
N ARG A 265 3.07 -10.61 -20.35
CA ARG A 265 1.68 -10.85 -19.96
C ARG A 265 1.59 -11.10 -18.47
N HIS A 266 0.49 -10.67 -17.88
CA HIS A 266 0.12 -11.04 -16.52
C HIS A 266 -1.20 -11.80 -16.48
N ALA A 267 -1.32 -12.77 -15.59
CA ALA A 267 -2.62 -13.25 -15.15
C ALA A 267 -3.11 -12.37 -14.00
N VAL A 268 -4.35 -11.89 -14.09
CA VAL A 268 -4.95 -10.99 -13.10
C VAL A 268 -6.30 -11.50 -12.65
N ASN A 269 -6.67 -11.22 -11.41
CA ASN A 269 -8.03 -11.40 -10.90
C ASN A 269 -8.61 -10.03 -10.53
N ARG A 270 -9.81 -9.75 -11.03
CA ARG A 270 -10.61 -8.58 -10.67
C ARG A 270 -11.79 -9.00 -9.83
N ILE A 271 -12.09 -8.26 -8.78
CA ILE A 271 -13.31 -8.41 -7.98
C ILE A 271 -14.00 -7.08 -7.80
N ILE A 272 -15.33 -7.09 -7.77
CA ILE A 272 -16.17 -6.03 -7.20
C ILE A 272 -17.14 -6.73 -6.25
N ALA A 273 -17.07 -6.41 -4.96
CA ALA A 273 -17.91 -7.01 -3.92
C ALA A 273 -18.62 -5.93 -3.09
N ARG A 274 -19.89 -6.14 -2.79
CA ARG A 274 -20.73 -5.23 -1.99
C ARG A 274 -20.90 -5.76 -0.57
N LYS A 275 -20.74 -4.87 0.42
CA LYS A 275 -20.99 -5.19 1.81
C LYS A 275 -22.48 -5.33 2.06
N ILE A 276 -22.90 -6.51 2.52
CA ILE A 276 -24.29 -6.81 2.86
C ILE A 276 -24.47 -6.90 4.38
N ASN A 277 -25.71 -6.78 4.84
CA ASN A 277 -26.05 -7.10 6.23
C ASN A 277 -26.00 -8.61 6.41
N ALA A 278 -25.24 -9.07 7.40
CA ALA A 278 -25.23 -10.46 7.82
C ALA A 278 -26.49 -10.81 8.63
N THR A 279 -27.67 -10.68 8.03
CA THR A 279 -28.88 -11.33 8.53
C THR A 279 -29.12 -12.54 7.65
N ARG A 280 -28.61 -13.69 8.07
CA ARG A 280 -29.18 -14.96 7.62
C ARG A 280 -30.57 -15.02 8.24
N ASP A 281 -31.60 -14.80 7.44
CA ASP A 281 -32.92 -15.28 7.81
C ASP A 281 -32.77 -16.78 8.06
N GLY A 282 -33.08 -17.19 9.30
CA GLY A 282 -32.80 -18.54 9.79
C GLY A 282 -33.42 -19.60 8.91
N PHE A 283 -32.62 -20.61 8.57
CA PHE A 283 -33.11 -21.92 8.14
C PHE A 283 -33.22 -22.83 9.36
#